data_AF-A0A9P6YPM7-F1
#
_entry.id   AF-A0A9P6YPM7-F1
#
_cell.length_a   1.000
_cell.length_b   1.000
_cell.length_c   1.000
_cell.angle_alpha   90.00
_cell.angle_beta   90.00
_cell.angle_gamma   90.00
#
_symmetry.space_group_name_H-M   'P 1'
#
loop_
_entity.id
_entity.type
_entity.pdbx_description
1 polymer ?
#
loop_
_entity_poly.entity_id
_entity_poly.type
_entity_poly.pdbx_seq_one_letter_code
_entity_poly.pdbx_strand_id
1 'polypeptide(L)'
;MSKAADVAAIIIEEDPAKTNFLAIKACARQIIFCIDVSSEMNTKLSPSADGGLTNTNLESRYIRMNKLVGNINDKYAVVLLRERAEWWKPFTSDEQTACSYLDELKEEVKNKDYERLDLGSLMKVIETKADLRNSMDFTQAIVVYSRTDIIPDLESSNAECSEIRNLPNVTLDVLFLHNVDDRAQPVFDIWTSLDSERVPGWYYEIANVLGQDKISKALCQLLAHPLQRGDQERITNLL
;
A
#
# COMPACT_ATOMS: atom_id res chain seq x y z
N MET A 1 36.83 30.67 50.22
CA MET A 1 35.71 29.71 50.08
C MET A 1 34.73 30.32 49.08
N SER A 2 34.65 29.71 47.89
CA SER A 2 33.78 30.10 46.79
C SER A 2 32.38 29.53 47.01
N LYS A 3 31.33 30.32 46.74
CA LYS A 3 30.03 29.89 46.18
C LYS A 3 29.02 31.04 46.15
N ALA A 4 28.70 31.50 44.95
CA ALA A 4 27.37 31.94 44.53
C ALA A 4 27.39 31.97 43.00
N ALA A 5 26.77 30.99 42.36
CA ALA A 5 26.53 30.99 40.92
C ALA A 5 25.03 31.20 40.72
N ASP A 6 24.69 32.33 40.12
CA ASP A 6 23.37 32.63 39.59
C ASP A 6 23.00 31.60 38.53
N VAL A 7 21.81 31.00 38.67
CA VAL A 7 21.20 30.16 37.64
C VAL A 7 20.07 30.99 37.04
N ALA A 8 20.36 31.67 35.92
CA ALA A 8 19.33 32.25 35.08
C ALA A 8 18.60 31.11 34.35
N ALA A 9 17.30 30.97 34.61
CA ALA A 9 16.43 30.07 33.88
C ALA A 9 16.32 30.53 32.41
N ILE A 10 16.86 29.73 31.50
CA ILE A 10 16.59 29.87 30.07
C ILE A 10 15.21 29.26 29.83
N ILE A 11 14.21 30.11 29.68
CA ILE A 11 12.93 29.72 29.08
C ILE A 11 13.21 29.59 27.58
N ILE A 12 13.28 28.35 27.10
CA ILE A 12 13.27 28.07 25.67
C ILE A 12 11.80 28.16 25.23
N GLU A 13 11.46 29.22 24.52
CA GLU A 13 10.20 29.27 23.76
C GLU A 13 10.30 28.23 22.64
N GLU A 14 9.56 27.12 22.77
CA GLU A 14 9.43 26.13 21.71
C GLU A 14 8.53 26.66 20.59
N ASP A 15 9.09 26.69 19.38
CA ASP A 15 8.38 26.97 18.14
C ASP A 15 7.44 25.80 17.80
N PRO A 16 6.11 26.01 17.68
CA PRO A 16 5.15 24.96 17.36
C PRO A 16 5.36 24.34 15.95
N ALA A 17 6.15 24.96 15.07
CA ALA A 17 6.54 24.36 13.79
C ALA A 17 7.66 23.30 13.93
N LYS A 18 8.35 23.26 15.09
CA LYS A 18 9.34 22.24 15.45
C LYS A 18 8.77 21.12 16.32
N THR A 19 7.45 21.00 16.37
CA THR A 19 6.80 19.85 16.97
C THR A 19 7.08 18.60 16.11
N ASN A 20 8.20 17.96 16.43
CA ASN A 20 8.41 16.52 16.35
C ASN A 20 8.59 15.85 14.96
N PHE A 21 9.53 16.32 14.14
CA PHE A 21 10.07 15.50 13.03
C PHE A 21 10.60 14.12 13.50
N LEU A 22 11.02 14.01 14.77
CA LEU A 22 11.46 12.76 15.40
C LEU A 22 10.31 11.88 15.92
N ALA A 23 9.09 12.40 16.16
CA ALA A 23 7.95 11.57 16.57
C ALA A 23 7.14 11.01 15.39
N ILE A 24 7.33 11.56 14.19
CA ILE A 24 6.86 10.94 12.92
C ILE A 24 7.62 9.62 12.64
N LYS A 25 8.65 9.29 13.44
CA LYS A 25 9.66 8.29 13.10
C LYS A 25 9.26 6.82 13.32
N ALA A 26 8.14 6.47 13.97
CA ALA A 26 7.87 5.05 14.31
C ALA A 26 6.42 4.68 14.65
N CYS A 27 5.39 5.27 14.02
CA CYS A 27 4.05 4.70 14.20
C CYS A 27 3.97 3.36 13.47
N ALA A 28 3.40 2.35 14.14
CA ALA A 28 3.17 1.05 13.53
C ALA A 28 2.19 1.20 12.36
N ARG A 29 2.38 0.39 11.31
CA ARG A 29 1.47 0.37 10.18
C ARG A 29 0.50 -0.80 10.25
N GLN A 30 -0.73 -0.54 9.82
CA GLN A 30 -1.65 -1.58 9.37
C GLN A 30 -1.53 -1.67 7.84
N ILE A 31 -0.79 -2.67 7.36
CA ILE A 31 -0.60 -2.88 5.93
C ILE A 31 -1.69 -3.84 5.45
N ILE A 32 -2.48 -3.40 4.48
CA ILE A 32 -3.58 -4.18 3.91
C ILE A 32 -3.21 -4.48 2.47
N PHE A 33 -3.01 -5.76 2.15
CA PHE A 33 -2.83 -6.20 0.77
C PHE A 33 -4.21 -6.39 0.13
N CYS A 34 -4.53 -5.52 -0.82
CA CYS A 34 -5.76 -5.55 -1.60
C CYS A 34 -5.46 -6.21 -2.95
N ILE A 35 -5.66 -7.52 -3.04
CA ILE A 35 -5.18 -8.34 -4.17
C ILE A 35 -6.33 -8.71 -5.10
N ASP A 36 -6.19 -8.42 -6.39
CA ASP A 36 -7.10 -8.92 -7.40
C ASP A 36 -6.96 -10.43 -7.59
N VAL A 37 -8.10 -11.10 -7.68
CA VAL A 37 -8.20 -12.56 -7.83
C VAL A 37 -8.88 -12.96 -9.14
N SER A 38 -8.87 -12.06 -10.12
CA SER A 38 -9.29 -12.32 -11.49
C SER A 38 -8.35 -13.30 -12.20
N SER A 39 -8.80 -13.88 -13.32
CA SER A 39 -7.97 -14.78 -14.10
C SER A 39 -6.70 -14.11 -14.65
N GLU A 40 -6.72 -12.79 -14.87
CA GLU A 40 -5.55 -12.03 -15.33
C GLU A 40 -4.39 -12.06 -14.33
N MET A 41 -4.64 -12.27 -13.03
CA MET A 41 -3.59 -12.45 -12.02
C MET A 41 -2.77 -13.74 -12.25
N ASN A 42 -3.30 -14.71 -13.01
CA ASN A 42 -2.55 -15.91 -13.42
C ASN A 42 -1.64 -15.67 -14.64
N THR A 43 -1.68 -14.48 -15.24
CA THR A 43 -0.84 -14.16 -16.40
C THR A 43 0.62 -14.24 -16.00
N LYS A 44 1.40 -15.04 -16.73
CA LYS A 44 2.82 -15.17 -16.44
C LYS A 44 3.53 -13.85 -16.72
N LEU A 45 4.05 -13.26 -15.65
CA LEU A 45 5.01 -12.18 -15.77
C LEU A 45 6.24 -12.69 -16.51
N SER A 46 6.80 -11.85 -17.38
CA SER A 46 8.09 -12.15 -17.98
C SER A 46 9.15 -12.36 -16.88
N PRO A 47 10.09 -13.30 -17.08
CA PRO A 47 11.21 -13.44 -16.17
C PRO A 47 11.99 -12.12 -16.10
N SER A 48 12.55 -11.81 -14.93
CA SER A 48 13.48 -10.69 -14.79
C SER A 48 14.59 -10.82 -15.83
N ALA A 49 14.96 -9.70 -16.47
CA ALA A 49 16.08 -9.64 -17.40
C ALA A 49 17.38 -10.18 -16.77
N ASP A 50 17.48 -10.14 -15.43
CA ASP A 50 18.63 -10.60 -14.64
C ASP A 50 18.54 -12.08 -14.21
N GLY A 51 17.61 -12.88 -14.76
CA GLY A 51 17.57 -14.34 -14.54
C GLY A 51 16.89 -14.79 -13.24
N GLY A 52 15.96 -14.00 -12.70
CA GLY A 52 15.20 -14.34 -11.49
C GLY A 52 14.25 -15.54 -11.66
N LEU A 53 14.11 -16.36 -10.60
CA LEU A 53 13.16 -17.49 -10.55
C LEU A 53 11.73 -17.02 -10.82
N THR A 54 11.06 -17.68 -11.76
CA THR A 54 9.78 -17.28 -12.36
C THR A 54 8.58 -17.20 -11.42
N ASN A 55 8.70 -17.48 -10.12
CA ASN A 55 7.51 -17.61 -9.27
C ASN A 55 7.81 -17.58 -7.75
N THR A 56 8.35 -16.48 -7.24
CA THR A 56 8.51 -16.30 -5.78
C THR A 56 7.54 -15.24 -5.29
N ASN A 57 6.55 -15.66 -4.49
CA ASN A 57 5.53 -14.84 -3.82
C ASN A 57 6.13 -13.50 -3.36
N LEU A 58 5.92 -12.46 -4.16
CA LEU A 58 6.62 -11.17 -4.09
C LEU A 58 6.19 -10.41 -2.84
N GLU A 59 4.92 -10.57 -2.51
CA GLU A 59 4.23 -10.08 -1.33
C GLU A 59 4.80 -10.72 -0.07
N SER A 60 5.02 -12.05 -0.06
CA SER A 60 5.69 -12.71 1.08
C SER A 60 7.12 -12.23 1.25
N ARG A 61 7.84 -11.94 0.15
CA ARG A 61 9.17 -11.30 0.23
C ARG A 61 9.10 -9.89 0.81
N TYR A 62 8.09 -9.10 0.45
CA TYR A 62 7.87 -7.78 1.04
C TYR A 62 7.73 -7.88 2.56
N ILE A 63 6.90 -8.80 3.08
CA ILE A 63 6.68 -8.94 4.53
C ILE A 63 8.00 -9.23 5.26
N ARG A 64 8.79 -10.17 4.74
CA ARG A 64 10.10 -10.53 5.29
C ARG A 64 11.05 -9.35 5.29
N MET A 65 11.17 -8.64 4.16
CA MET A 65 12.02 -7.46 4.05
C MET A 65 11.54 -6.34 4.99
N ASN A 66 10.23 -6.16 5.14
CA ASN A 66 9.65 -5.14 6.00
C ASN A 66 10.01 -5.36 7.48
N LYS A 67 10.00 -6.60 7.95
CA LYS A 67 10.47 -6.94 9.29
C LYS A 67 11.99 -6.73 9.42
N LEU A 68 12.77 -7.12 8.41
CA LEU A 68 14.23 -6.97 8.41
C LEU A 68 14.71 -5.51 8.48
N VAL A 69 14.01 -4.58 7.82
CA VAL A 69 14.36 -3.15 7.85
C VAL A 69 13.91 -2.43 9.13
N GLY A 70 13.37 -3.16 10.11
CA GLY A 70 13.07 -2.65 11.45
C GLY A 70 11.60 -2.33 11.72
N ASN A 71 10.68 -2.59 10.78
CA ASN A 71 9.25 -2.34 10.97
C ASN A 71 8.56 -3.49 11.72
N ILE A 72 9.07 -3.82 12.91
CA ILE A 72 8.69 -5.01 13.67
C ILE A 72 7.24 -4.98 14.18
N ASN A 73 6.67 -3.79 14.39
CA ASN A 73 5.32 -3.63 14.93
C ASN A 73 4.23 -3.60 13.85
N ASP A 74 4.59 -3.61 12.56
CA ASP A 74 3.62 -3.62 11.49
C ASP A 74 2.77 -4.90 11.50
N LYS A 75 1.49 -4.74 11.22
CA LYS A 75 0.52 -5.83 11.09
C LYS A 75 -0.03 -5.88 9.67
N TYR A 76 -0.36 -7.08 9.22
CA TYR A 76 -0.73 -7.37 7.84
C TYR A 76 -2.12 -8.00 7.79
N ALA A 77 -2.94 -7.56 6.84
CA ALA A 77 -4.21 -8.18 6.50
C ALA A 77 -4.33 -8.34 4.98
N VAL A 78 -5.30 -9.14 4.53
CA VAL A 78 -5.54 -9.39 3.11
C VAL A 78 -7.01 -9.18 2.76
N VAL A 79 -7.24 -8.41 1.71
CA VAL A 79 -8.53 -8.14 1.08
C VAL A 79 -8.49 -8.68 -0.34
N LEU A 80 -9.53 -9.41 -0.74
CA LEU A 80 -9.66 -9.89 -2.11
C LEU A 80 -10.49 -8.89 -2.92
N LEU A 81 -10.02 -8.55 -4.11
CA LEU A 81 -10.76 -7.71 -5.05
C LEU A 81 -11.51 -8.61 -6.02
N ARG A 82 -12.84 -8.68 -5.85
CA ARG A 82 -13.79 -9.36 -6.75
C ARG A 82 -14.64 -8.30 -7.44
N GLU A 83 -15.95 -8.53 -7.62
CA GLU A 83 -16.89 -7.44 -7.91
C GLU A 83 -17.05 -6.46 -6.75
N ARG A 84 -16.96 -6.98 -5.52
CA ARG A 84 -16.94 -6.22 -4.28
C ARG A 84 -15.71 -6.66 -3.48
N ALA A 85 -15.11 -5.75 -2.74
CA ALA A 85 -13.99 -6.06 -1.87
C ALA A 85 -14.44 -6.97 -0.71
N GLU A 86 -13.64 -7.99 -0.41
CA GLU A 86 -13.91 -8.98 0.61
C GLU A 86 -12.74 -9.03 1.60
N TRP A 87 -12.99 -8.76 2.88
CA TRP A 87 -11.99 -8.91 3.93
C TRP A 87 -11.74 -10.39 4.21
N TRP A 88 -10.65 -10.94 3.70
CA TRP A 88 -10.40 -12.39 3.69
C TRP A 88 -9.58 -12.84 4.88
N LYS A 89 -8.48 -12.13 5.18
CA LYS A 89 -7.62 -12.46 6.32
C LYS A 89 -7.51 -11.30 7.30
N PRO A 90 -7.63 -11.56 8.61
CA PRO A 90 -7.55 -10.53 9.65
C PRO A 90 -6.12 -10.00 9.80
N PHE A 91 -5.97 -8.91 10.54
CA PHE A 91 -4.65 -8.41 10.90
C PHE A 91 -3.88 -9.42 11.74
N THR A 92 -2.61 -9.60 11.41
CA THR A 92 -1.62 -10.30 12.22
C THR A 92 -0.29 -9.56 12.20
N SER A 93 0.41 -9.50 13.33
CA SER A 93 1.80 -9.05 13.41
C SER A 93 2.80 -10.19 13.19
N ASP A 94 2.32 -11.44 13.22
CA ASP A 94 3.14 -12.63 13.03
C ASP A 94 3.50 -12.81 11.55
N GLU A 95 4.81 -12.76 11.26
CA GLU A 95 5.37 -12.85 9.92
C GLU A 95 4.99 -14.16 9.23
N GLN A 96 5.07 -15.28 9.94
CA GLN A 96 4.83 -16.60 9.37
C GLN A 96 3.37 -16.77 8.97
N THR A 97 2.45 -16.32 9.82
CA THR A 97 1.01 -16.30 9.56
C THR A 97 0.69 -15.37 8.39
N ALA A 98 1.30 -14.19 8.35
CA ALA A 98 1.07 -13.25 7.25
C ALA A 98 1.59 -13.80 5.90
N CYS A 99 2.74 -14.47 5.89
CA CYS A 99 3.26 -15.16 4.70
C CYS A 99 2.33 -16.32 4.29
N SER A 100 1.79 -17.09 5.24
CA SER A 100 0.89 -18.20 4.92
C SER A 100 -0.41 -17.72 4.29
N TYR A 101 -0.95 -16.57 4.72
CA TYR A 101 -2.09 -15.93 4.07
C TYR A 101 -1.83 -15.68 2.59
N LEU A 102 -0.65 -15.19 2.24
CA LEU A 102 -0.29 -14.91 0.85
C LEU A 102 0.00 -16.19 0.05
N ASP A 103 0.54 -17.23 0.68
CA ASP A 103 0.74 -18.52 0.01
C ASP A 103 -0.61 -19.19 -0.34
N GLU A 104 -1.63 -19.00 0.51
CA GLU A 104 -3.00 -19.47 0.30
C GLU A 104 -3.74 -18.71 -0.83
N LEU A 105 -3.27 -17.53 -1.27
CA LEU A 105 -3.94 -16.73 -2.32
C LEU A 105 -4.10 -17.49 -3.64
N LYS A 106 -3.19 -18.42 -3.95
CA LYS A 106 -3.25 -19.24 -5.17
C LYS A 106 -4.56 -20.02 -5.31
N GLU A 107 -5.18 -20.37 -4.18
CA GLU A 107 -6.47 -21.08 -4.16
C GLU A 107 -7.67 -20.14 -4.42
N GLU A 108 -7.47 -18.83 -4.22
CA GLU A 108 -8.48 -17.79 -4.45
C GLU A 108 -8.46 -17.28 -5.89
N VAL A 109 -7.29 -17.24 -6.53
CA VAL A 109 -7.12 -16.90 -7.95
C VAL A 109 -7.61 -18.06 -8.82
N LYS A 110 -8.92 -18.09 -9.05
CA LYS A 110 -9.58 -19.08 -9.92
C LYS A 110 -9.61 -18.55 -11.37
N ASN A 111 -9.89 -19.41 -12.34
CA ASN A 111 -10.21 -19.01 -13.72
C ASN A 111 -11.59 -18.33 -13.78
N LYS A 112 -11.76 -17.24 -13.03
CA LYS A 112 -12.96 -16.45 -12.92
C LYS A 112 -12.62 -15.01 -13.27
N ASP A 113 -13.39 -14.48 -14.20
CA ASP A 113 -13.35 -13.07 -14.55
C ASP A 113 -14.41 -12.30 -13.76
N TYR A 114 -14.12 -11.03 -13.52
CA TYR A 114 -15.01 -10.11 -12.85
C TYR A 114 -15.12 -8.86 -13.70
N GLU A 115 -16.33 -8.57 -14.16
CA GLU A 115 -16.59 -7.48 -15.11
C GLU A 115 -16.59 -6.08 -14.48
N ARG A 116 -16.43 -6.00 -13.16
CA ARG A 116 -16.42 -4.73 -12.40
C ARG A 116 -15.69 -4.86 -11.07
N LEU A 117 -15.35 -3.71 -10.47
CA LEU A 117 -14.89 -3.61 -9.08
C LEU A 117 -15.54 -2.39 -8.42
N ASP A 118 -16.37 -2.60 -7.39
CA ASP A 118 -16.98 -1.54 -6.58
C ASP A 118 -15.94 -0.92 -5.63
N LEU A 119 -15.40 0.26 -5.96
CA LEU A 119 -14.41 0.95 -5.11
C LEU A 119 -15.00 1.41 -3.78
N GLY A 120 -16.29 1.74 -3.74
CA GLY A 120 -16.99 2.08 -2.50
C GLY A 120 -16.96 0.94 -1.50
N SER A 121 -17.13 -0.29 -1.99
CA SER A 121 -16.99 -1.48 -1.15
C SER A 121 -15.57 -1.65 -0.58
N LEU A 122 -14.53 -1.34 -1.37
CA LEU A 122 -13.14 -1.38 -0.91
C LEU A 122 -12.88 -0.37 0.19
N MET A 123 -13.23 0.90 -0.03
CA MET A 123 -13.01 1.97 0.93
C MET A 123 -13.78 1.71 2.23
N LYS A 124 -15.03 1.26 2.14
CA LYS A 124 -15.84 0.90 3.31
C LYS A 124 -15.27 -0.27 4.11
N VAL A 125 -14.77 -1.30 3.41
CA VAL A 125 -14.13 -2.46 4.06
C VAL A 125 -12.86 -2.02 4.79
N ILE A 126 -12.02 -1.20 4.16
CA ILE A 126 -10.81 -0.66 4.79
C ILE A 126 -11.18 0.21 6.00
N GLU A 127 -12.09 1.18 5.84
CA GLU A 127 -12.52 2.08 6.92
C GLU A 127 -13.00 1.30 8.15
N THR A 128 -13.87 0.31 7.93
CA THR A 128 -14.48 -0.46 9.01
C THR A 128 -13.49 -1.43 9.66
N LYS A 129 -12.67 -2.14 8.87
CA LYS A 129 -11.81 -3.21 9.38
C LYS A 129 -10.47 -2.73 9.90
N ALA A 130 -9.97 -1.61 9.38
CA ALA A 130 -8.79 -0.92 9.90
C ALA A 130 -9.13 0.03 11.04
N ASP A 131 -10.42 0.32 11.27
CA ASP A 131 -10.89 1.27 12.28
C ASP A 131 -10.25 2.66 12.10
N LEU A 132 -10.24 3.16 10.85
CA LEU A 132 -9.47 4.36 10.46
C LEU A 132 -9.76 5.59 11.31
N ARG A 133 -10.98 5.70 11.86
CA ARG A 133 -11.39 6.87 12.65
C ARG A 133 -10.90 6.84 14.09
N ASN A 134 -10.57 5.65 14.63
CA ASN A 134 -10.21 5.48 16.03
C ASN A 134 -8.81 4.87 16.23
N SER A 135 -8.22 4.28 15.19
CA SER A 135 -6.89 3.68 15.25
C SER A 135 -5.79 4.74 15.34
N MET A 136 -4.83 4.48 16.22
CA MET A 136 -3.59 5.27 16.33
C MET A 136 -2.51 4.80 15.35
N ASP A 137 -2.72 3.65 14.69
CA ASP A 137 -1.80 3.11 13.69
C ASP A 137 -2.03 3.81 12.33
N PHE A 138 -0.97 3.87 11.53
CA PHE A 138 -1.08 4.37 10.16
C PHE A 138 -1.51 3.23 9.23
N THR A 139 -2.57 3.41 8.45
CA THR A 139 -3.05 2.38 7.51
C THR A 139 -2.46 2.59 6.11
N GLN A 140 -1.82 1.56 5.57
CA GLN A 140 -1.31 1.54 4.20
C GLN A 140 -2.03 0.45 3.43
N ALA A 141 -2.91 0.82 2.49
CA ALA A 141 -3.53 -0.12 1.58
C ALA A 141 -2.65 -0.25 0.33
N ILE A 142 -2.09 -1.44 0.09
CA ILE A 142 -1.33 -1.75 -1.12
C ILE A 142 -2.24 -2.57 -2.04
N VAL A 143 -2.72 -1.93 -3.10
CA VAL A 143 -3.55 -2.52 -4.13
C VAL A 143 -2.67 -3.17 -5.18
N VAL A 144 -2.92 -4.45 -5.48
CA VAL A 144 -2.35 -5.14 -6.64
C VAL A 144 -3.53 -5.47 -7.55
N TYR A 145 -3.69 -4.70 -8.63
CA TYR A 145 -4.82 -4.81 -9.55
C TYR A 145 -4.33 -5.31 -10.91
N SER A 146 -5.01 -6.30 -11.50
CA SER A 146 -4.53 -6.95 -12.73
C SER A 146 -5.49 -6.89 -13.92
N ARG A 147 -6.66 -6.25 -13.81
CA ARG A 147 -7.66 -6.25 -14.88
C ARG A 147 -7.38 -5.15 -15.88
N THR A 148 -7.00 -5.52 -17.10
CA THR A 148 -6.45 -4.57 -18.07
C THR A 148 -7.51 -3.62 -18.64
N ASP A 149 -8.76 -4.07 -18.78
CA ASP A 149 -9.84 -3.32 -19.46
C ASP A 149 -11.08 -3.09 -18.59
N ILE A 150 -10.98 -3.35 -17.29
CA ILE A 150 -12.06 -3.14 -16.32
C ILE A 150 -11.73 -1.90 -15.49
N ILE A 151 -12.51 -0.84 -15.66
CA ILE A 151 -12.40 0.40 -14.89
C ILE A 151 -13.15 0.20 -13.56
N PRO A 152 -12.50 0.31 -12.39
CA PRO A 152 -13.21 0.30 -11.10
C PRO A 152 -14.32 1.36 -10.99
N ASP A 153 -15.48 0.97 -10.45
CA ASP A 153 -16.68 1.78 -10.33
C ASP A 153 -16.57 2.76 -9.14
N LEU A 154 -16.52 4.07 -9.42
CA LEU A 154 -16.47 5.14 -8.40
C LEU A 154 -17.83 5.83 -8.15
N GLU A 155 -18.79 5.69 -9.08
CA GLU A 155 -19.97 6.57 -9.18
C GLU A 155 -20.88 6.57 -7.95
N SER A 156 -21.04 5.44 -7.26
CA SER A 156 -21.95 5.32 -6.11
C SER A 156 -21.36 5.77 -4.78
N SER A 157 -20.06 6.11 -4.73
CA SER A 157 -19.31 6.26 -3.47
C SER A 157 -18.30 7.41 -3.45
N ASN A 158 -18.25 8.26 -4.49
CA ASN A 158 -17.18 9.25 -4.65
C ASN A 158 -16.99 10.19 -3.43
N ALA A 159 -18.08 10.65 -2.81
CA ALA A 159 -17.99 11.51 -1.61
C ALA A 159 -17.39 10.78 -0.41
N GLU A 160 -17.87 9.56 -0.10
CA GLU A 160 -17.35 8.74 1.00
C GLU A 160 -15.90 8.31 0.75
N CYS A 161 -15.57 7.90 -0.49
CA CYS A 161 -14.22 7.57 -0.91
C CYS A 161 -13.28 8.77 -0.74
N SER A 162 -13.75 9.98 -1.10
CA SER A 162 -13.00 11.23 -0.93
C SER A 162 -12.77 11.59 0.53
N GLU A 163 -13.74 11.35 1.42
CA GLU A 163 -13.56 11.56 2.86
C GLU A 163 -12.54 10.59 3.43
N ILE A 164 -12.69 9.29 3.12
CA ILE A 164 -11.83 8.22 3.64
C ILE A 164 -10.38 8.41 3.19
N ARG A 165 -10.11 8.62 1.90
CA ARG A 165 -8.73 8.75 1.38
C ARG A 165 -7.97 9.94 1.95
N ASN A 166 -8.68 10.96 2.45
CA ASN A 166 -8.09 12.19 2.96
C ASN A 166 -7.94 12.19 4.50
N LEU A 167 -8.22 11.05 5.16
CA LEU A 167 -7.88 10.85 6.57
C LEU A 167 -6.35 10.94 6.78
N PRO A 168 -5.87 11.44 7.93
CA PRO A 168 -4.43 11.65 8.18
C PRO A 168 -3.61 10.37 8.25
N ASN A 169 -4.26 9.26 8.56
CA ASN A 169 -3.67 8.00 8.94
C ASN A 169 -3.99 6.91 7.91
N VAL A 170 -4.21 7.29 6.65
CA VAL A 170 -4.39 6.33 5.55
C VAL A 170 -3.65 6.78 4.30
N THR A 171 -3.15 5.81 3.54
CA THR A 171 -2.67 6.01 2.18
C THR A 171 -3.11 4.84 1.31
N LEU A 172 -3.23 5.08 0.01
CA LEU A 172 -3.45 4.07 -1.00
C LEU A 172 -2.23 3.99 -1.92
N ASP A 173 -1.58 2.83 -1.97
CA ASP A 173 -0.53 2.53 -2.94
C ASP A 173 -1.09 1.56 -3.97
N VAL A 174 -0.73 1.72 -5.25
CA VAL A 174 -1.28 0.90 -6.33
C VAL A 174 -0.17 0.33 -7.20
N LEU A 175 -0.19 -0.98 -7.39
CA LEU A 175 0.53 -1.70 -8.44
C LEU A 175 -0.52 -2.16 -9.46
N PHE A 176 -0.60 -1.46 -10.58
CA PHE A 176 -1.45 -1.84 -11.70
C PHE A 176 -0.65 -2.71 -12.67
N LEU A 177 -0.98 -4.00 -12.68
CA LEU A 177 -0.40 -5.00 -13.57
C LEU A 177 -1.31 -5.10 -14.79
N HIS A 178 -0.78 -4.91 -15.99
CA HIS A 178 -1.63 -4.90 -17.17
C HIS A 178 -0.95 -5.53 -18.38
N ASN A 179 -1.75 -5.97 -19.34
CA ASN A 179 -1.24 -6.33 -20.66
C ASN A 179 -0.92 -5.07 -21.46
N VAL A 180 -0.01 -5.17 -22.44
CA VAL A 180 0.31 -4.06 -23.34
C VAL A 180 -0.90 -3.80 -24.24
N ASP A 181 -1.81 -2.96 -23.77
CA ASP A 181 -3.10 -2.68 -24.36
C ASP A 181 -3.49 -1.23 -24.03
N ASP A 182 -3.96 -0.48 -25.03
CA ASP A 182 -4.37 0.92 -24.88
C ASP A 182 -5.56 1.08 -23.92
N ARG A 183 -6.29 -0.01 -23.62
CA ARG A 183 -7.40 -0.05 -22.66
C ARG A 183 -6.95 0.09 -21.19
N ALA A 184 -5.65 -0.02 -20.93
CA ALA A 184 -5.08 0.10 -19.58
C ALA A 184 -5.12 1.53 -19.03
N GLN A 185 -4.98 2.56 -19.89
CA GLN A 185 -4.86 3.95 -19.44
C GLN A 185 -6.07 4.42 -18.62
N PRO A 186 -7.34 4.23 -19.06
CA PRO A 186 -8.51 4.61 -18.25
C PRO A 186 -8.57 3.91 -16.89
N VAL A 187 -8.04 2.68 -16.79
CA VAL A 187 -7.96 1.93 -15.53
C VAL A 187 -6.91 2.56 -14.60
N PHE A 188 -5.76 2.95 -15.13
CA PHE A 188 -4.74 3.64 -14.34
C PHE A 188 -5.20 5.04 -13.89
N ASP A 189 -5.91 5.76 -14.76
CA ASP A 189 -6.44 7.09 -14.48
C ASP A 189 -7.44 7.06 -13.31
N ILE A 190 -8.32 6.04 -13.23
CA ILE A 190 -9.25 5.96 -12.10
C ILE A 190 -8.51 5.67 -10.78
N TRP A 191 -7.48 4.82 -10.78
CA TRP A 191 -6.68 4.56 -9.58
C TRP A 191 -5.94 5.81 -9.11
N THR A 192 -5.28 6.53 -10.02
CA THR A 192 -4.57 7.78 -9.68
C THR A 192 -5.53 8.90 -9.27
N SER A 193 -6.75 8.92 -9.82
CA SER A 193 -7.79 9.86 -9.38
C SER A 193 -8.20 9.66 -7.92
N LEU A 194 -7.91 8.48 -7.32
CA LEU A 194 -8.15 8.17 -5.91
C LEU A 194 -7.07 8.71 -4.98
N ASP A 195 -6.03 9.36 -5.47
CA ASP A 195 -4.94 9.85 -4.62
C ASP A 195 -5.41 10.86 -3.56
N SER A 196 -4.72 10.83 -2.43
CA SER A 196 -4.98 11.69 -1.28
C SER A 196 -4.24 13.02 -1.47
N GLU A 197 -4.95 14.12 -1.26
CA GLU A 197 -4.30 15.44 -1.20
C GLU A 197 -3.50 15.60 0.11
N ARG A 198 -3.72 14.72 1.09
CA ARG A 198 -3.13 14.83 2.43
C ARG A 198 -1.90 13.95 2.61
N VAL A 199 -2.00 12.67 2.23
CA VAL A 199 -0.88 11.72 2.30
C VAL A 199 -0.83 10.94 0.98
N PRO A 200 -0.06 11.42 -0.01
CA PRO A 200 -0.06 10.83 -1.34
C PRO A 200 0.42 9.37 -1.36
N GLY A 201 -0.28 8.60 -2.20
CA GLY A 201 0.06 7.26 -2.59
C GLY A 201 1.19 7.20 -3.61
N TRP A 202 1.78 6.01 -3.78
CA TRP A 202 2.63 5.71 -4.93
C TRP A 202 1.91 4.76 -5.89
N TYR A 203 1.88 5.14 -7.17
CA TYR A 203 1.14 4.48 -8.23
C TYR A 203 2.11 3.95 -9.28
N TYR A 204 2.13 2.63 -9.47
CA TYR A 204 3.02 1.94 -10.38
C TYR A 204 2.21 1.28 -11.50
N GLU A 205 2.47 1.68 -12.73
CA GLU A 205 1.98 1.01 -13.93
C GLU A 205 3.04 0.00 -14.42
N ILE A 206 2.69 -1.28 -14.46
CA ILE A 206 3.62 -2.37 -14.76
C ILE A 206 3.01 -3.29 -15.82
N ALA A 207 3.52 -3.15 -17.05
CA ALA A 207 3.18 -4.09 -18.11
C ALA A 207 3.72 -5.50 -17.81
N ASN A 208 2.90 -6.54 -18.00
CA ASN A 208 3.21 -7.95 -17.72
C ASN A 208 4.45 -8.48 -18.44
N VAL A 209 4.79 -7.87 -19.59
CA VAL A 209 5.98 -8.18 -20.40
C VAL A 209 7.29 -7.68 -19.78
N LEU A 210 7.25 -6.89 -18.69
CA LEU A 210 8.42 -6.31 -18.00
C LEU A 210 8.38 -6.57 -16.47
N GLY A 211 7.73 -7.66 -16.05
CA GLY A 211 6.96 -7.65 -14.80
C GLY A 211 7.74 -7.81 -13.48
N GLN A 212 8.62 -8.81 -13.36
CA GLN A 212 9.04 -9.24 -12.02
C GLN A 212 10.03 -8.29 -11.32
N ASP A 213 10.99 -7.71 -12.05
CA ASP A 213 11.96 -6.79 -11.45
C ASP A 213 11.29 -5.46 -11.09
N LYS A 214 10.36 -4.97 -11.93
CA LYS A 214 9.57 -3.76 -11.66
C LYS A 214 8.67 -3.92 -10.44
N ILE A 215 7.96 -5.05 -10.30
CA ILE A 215 7.16 -5.32 -9.09
C ILE A 215 8.06 -5.41 -7.86
N SER A 216 9.19 -6.11 -7.96
CA SER A 216 10.15 -6.21 -6.85
C SER A 216 10.66 -4.83 -6.43
N LYS A 217 11.02 -3.97 -7.38
CA LYS A 217 11.47 -2.59 -7.14
C LYS A 217 10.37 -1.76 -6.47
N ALA A 218 9.15 -1.80 -7.01
CA ALA A 218 8.00 -1.10 -6.45
C ALA A 218 7.73 -1.54 -5.00
N LEU A 219 7.69 -2.85 -4.73
CA LEU A 219 7.50 -3.37 -3.37
C LEU A 219 8.64 -2.96 -2.43
N CYS A 220 9.90 -3.00 -2.87
CA CYS A 220 11.03 -2.51 -2.08
C CYS A 220 10.90 -1.01 -1.75
N GLN A 221 10.47 -0.21 -2.71
CA GLN A 221 10.20 1.22 -2.54
C GLN A 221 9.07 1.44 -1.50
N LEU A 222 8.02 0.61 -1.54
CA LEU A 222 6.89 0.68 -0.59
C LEU A 222 7.22 0.24 0.85
N LEU A 223 8.41 -0.30 1.12
CA LEU A 223 8.87 -0.60 2.48
C LEU A 223 8.98 0.67 3.35
N ALA A 224 9.28 1.81 2.72
CA ALA A 224 9.37 3.10 3.40
C ALA A 224 8.01 3.53 3.95
N HIS A 225 8.00 4.04 5.19
CA HIS A 225 6.77 4.52 5.81
C HIS A 225 6.15 5.66 5.00
N PRO A 226 4.84 5.69 4.73
CA PRO A 226 4.20 6.73 3.91
C PRO A 226 4.44 8.16 4.40
N LEU A 227 4.40 8.39 5.72
CA LEU A 227 4.73 9.69 6.33
C LEU A 227 6.21 10.09 6.26
N GLN A 228 7.10 9.23 5.75
CA GLN A 228 8.56 9.44 5.75
C GLN A 228 9.17 9.35 4.35
N ARG A 229 8.50 8.69 3.41
CA ARG A 229 8.96 8.61 2.02
C ARG A 229 8.67 9.94 1.30
N GLY A 230 9.54 10.31 0.37
CA GLY A 230 9.37 11.53 -0.44
C GLY A 230 8.38 11.36 -1.59
N ASP A 231 8.33 12.35 -2.47
CA ASP A 231 7.52 12.29 -3.69
C ASP A 231 8.00 11.15 -4.61
N GLN A 232 7.06 10.42 -5.22
CA GLN A 232 7.39 9.27 -6.07
C GLN A 232 8.31 9.66 -7.23
N GLU A 233 8.03 10.79 -7.89
CA GLU A 233 8.81 11.32 -9.03
C GLU A 233 10.28 11.59 -8.71
N ARG A 234 10.59 11.91 -7.45
CA ARG A 234 11.97 12.20 -7.03
C ARG A 234 12.79 10.93 -6.84
N ILE A 235 12.13 9.78 -6.68
CA ILE A 235 12.76 8.48 -6.42
C ILE A 235 12.87 7.65 -7.70
N THR A 236 11.90 7.76 -8.62
CA THR A 236 11.97 7.10 -9.93
C THR A 236 13.14 7.59 -10.79
N ASN A 237 13.69 8.78 -10.51
CA ASN A 237 14.84 9.36 -11.20
C ASN A 237 16.21 8.99 -10.58
N LEU A 238 16.26 8.15 -9.53
CA LEU A 238 17.47 7.85 -8.77
C LEU A 238 18.03 6.43 -8.96
N LEU A 239 17.42 5.61 -9.83
CA LEU A 239 17.82 4.23 -10.13
C LEU A 239 17.63 3.90 -11.62
#